data_AF-A0A496L2K5-F1
#
_entry.id   AF-A0A496L2K5-F1
#
_cell.length_a   1.000
_cell.length_b   1.000
_cell.length_c   1.000
_cell.angle_alpha   90.00
_cell.angle_beta   90.00
_cell.angle_gamma   90.00
#
_symmetry.space_group_name_H-M   'P 1'
#
loop_
_entity.id
_entity.type
_entity.pdbx_description
1 polymer ?
#
loop_
_entity_poly.entity_id
_entity_poly.type
_entity_poly.pdbx_seq_one_letter_code
_entity_poly.pdbx_strand_id
1 'polypeptide(L)'
;PYFQKGDVLAVAMKEGYGICFISAVDSSPRKVEYHIACTRYLSDKYPTMNDFLESKIACGKHNQDFALRTDCWFNHKDLGAILPSIRKLGSARFRPYLLWVLAPAHNLDDIYKEIVQDKKYFGGKIKEVSELVETVIEDTEEM
;
A
#
# COMPACT_ATOMS: atom_id res chain seq x y z
N PRO A 1 -13.62 -8.64 6.01
CA PRO A 1 -12.86 -7.69 5.18
C PRO A 1 -11.96 -8.49 4.22
N TYR A 2 -11.66 -8.00 3.02
CA TYR A 2 -10.81 -8.71 2.06
C TYR A 2 -9.36 -8.81 2.54
N PHE A 3 -8.87 -7.77 3.22
CA PHE A 3 -7.51 -7.65 3.73
C PHE A 3 -7.51 -7.03 5.13
N GLN A 4 -6.35 -7.11 5.79
CA GLN A 4 -6.11 -6.57 7.12
C GLN A 4 -4.98 -5.53 7.08
N LYS A 5 -4.95 -4.64 8.08
CA LYS A 5 -3.83 -3.70 8.25
C LYS A 5 -2.51 -4.47 8.30
N GLY A 6 -1.56 -4.06 7.47
CA GLY A 6 -0.25 -4.67 7.36
C GLY A 6 -0.09 -5.65 6.21
N ASP A 7 -1.18 -6.04 5.53
CA ASP A 7 -1.09 -6.90 4.34
C ASP A 7 -0.38 -6.16 3.21
N VAL A 8 0.60 -6.83 2.61
CA VAL A 8 1.36 -6.36 1.45
C VAL A 8 0.77 -7.02 0.22
N LEU A 9 0.51 -6.22 -0.81
CA LEU A 9 -0.29 -6.59 -1.97
C LEU A 9 0.52 -6.37 -3.26
N ALA A 10 0.57 -7.40 -4.10
CA ALA A 10 0.88 -7.26 -5.50
C ALA A 10 -0.40 -6.85 -6.25
N VAL A 11 -0.29 -5.83 -7.10
CA VAL A 11 -1.41 -5.31 -7.90
C VAL A 11 -1.05 -5.43 -9.37
N ALA A 12 -1.76 -6.27 -10.10
CA ALA A 12 -1.61 -6.44 -11.54
C ALA A 12 -2.38 -5.33 -12.29
N MET A 13 -1.67 -4.55 -13.09
CA MET A 13 -2.19 -3.45 -13.90
C MET A 13 -1.79 -3.67 -15.37
N LYS A 14 -2.32 -2.84 -16.27
CA LYS A 14 -1.96 -2.90 -17.70
C LYS A 14 -0.47 -2.59 -17.92
N GLU A 15 0.08 -1.73 -17.07
CA GLU A 15 1.47 -1.24 -17.12
C GLU A 15 2.47 -2.18 -16.44
N GLY A 16 2.00 -3.25 -15.79
CA GLY A 16 2.83 -4.19 -15.03
C GLY A 16 2.29 -4.39 -13.61
N TYR A 17 3.18 -4.82 -12.72
CA TYR A 17 2.89 -5.08 -11.31
C TYR A 17 3.35 -3.92 -10.44
N GLY A 18 2.44 -3.45 -9.59
CA GLY A 18 2.71 -2.54 -8.49
C GLY A 18 2.74 -3.26 -7.14
N ILE A 19 3.29 -2.59 -6.12
CA ILE A 19 3.24 -3.07 -4.74
C ILE A 19 2.59 -2.01 -3.85
N CYS A 20 1.62 -2.42 -3.04
CA CYS A 20 0.94 -1.61 -2.05
C CYS A 20 0.91 -2.32 -0.69
N PHE A 21 0.53 -1.62 0.37
CA PHE A 21 0.14 -2.27 1.63
C PHE A 21 -1.10 -1.62 2.23
N ILE A 22 -1.86 -2.41 3.02
CA ILE A 22 -3.02 -1.91 3.74
C ILE A 22 -2.56 -1.13 4.98
N SER A 23 -2.70 0.19 4.93
CA SER A 23 -2.25 1.09 5.99
C SER A 23 -3.29 1.21 7.13
N ALA A 24 -4.58 1.01 6.83
CA ALA A 24 -5.67 0.93 7.79
C ALA A 24 -6.90 0.22 7.19
N VAL A 25 -7.74 -0.33 8.06
CA VAL A 25 -9.06 -0.87 7.68
C VAL A 25 -10.08 -0.32 8.66
N ASP A 26 -10.97 0.54 8.18
CA ASP A 26 -12.06 1.08 8.96
C ASP A 26 -13.30 0.24 8.72
N SER A 27 -13.61 -0.62 9.68
CA SER A 27 -14.71 -1.58 9.59
C SER A 27 -15.77 -1.30 10.65
N SER A 28 -17.00 -1.11 10.19
CA SER A 28 -18.21 -0.96 11.00
C SER A 28 -19.33 -1.86 10.44
N PRO A 29 -20.44 -2.06 11.16
CA PRO A 29 -21.56 -2.87 10.65
C PRO A 29 -22.14 -2.40 9.30
N ARG A 30 -21.94 -1.13 8.92
CA ARG A 30 -22.53 -0.54 7.70
C ARG A 30 -21.51 -0.21 6.61
N LYS A 31 -20.20 -0.29 6.92
CA LYS A 31 -19.15 0.26 6.05
C LYS A 31 -17.83 -0.44 6.31
N VAL A 32 -17.12 -0.77 5.24
CA VAL A 32 -15.72 -1.17 5.29
C VAL A 32 -14.94 -0.34 4.29
N GLU A 33 -13.91 0.35 4.78
CA GLU A 33 -12.93 1.11 3.99
C GLU A 33 -11.54 0.53 4.18
N TYR A 34 -10.80 0.49 3.08
CA TYR A 34 -9.43 0.00 3.03
C TYR A 34 -8.54 1.16 2.62
N HIS A 35 -7.64 1.53 3.50
CA HIS A 35 -6.59 2.50 3.21
C HIS A 35 -5.39 1.76 2.66
N ILE A 36 -4.95 2.17 1.47
CA ILE A 36 -3.93 1.51 0.68
C ILE A 36 -2.82 2.51 0.42
N ALA A 37 -1.65 2.23 0.96
CA ALA A 37 -0.44 3.01 0.72
C ALA A 37 0.31 2.42 -0.47
N CYS A 38 0.38 3.19 -1.56
CA CYS A 38 1.09 2.77 -2.77
C CYS A 38 2.60 3.02 -2.62
N THR A 39 3.41 1.99 -2.87
CA THR A 39 4.84 2.17 -3.07
C THR A 39 5.11 2.73 -4.46
N ARG A 40 6.35 3.12 -4.74
CA ARG A 40 6.82 3.58 -6.05
C ARG A 40 7.46 2.45 -6.84
N TYR A 41 6.91 1.25 -6.74
CA TYR A 41 7.37 0.06 -7.45
C TYR A 41 6.50 -0.18 -8.69
N LEU A 42 7.14 -0.38 -9.84
CA LEU A 42 6.49 -0.83 -11.07
C LEU A 42 7.46 -1.75 -11.83
N SER A 43 7.01 -2.96 -12.15
CA SER A 43 7.82 -3.99 -12.80
C SER A 43 6.99 -4.84 -13.75
N ASP A 44 7.61 -5.41 -14.78
CA ASP A 44 6.99 -6.41 -15.65
C ASP A 44 6.94 -7.80 -14.99
N LYS A 45 7.77 -8.03 -13.96
CA LYS A 45 7.84 -9.27 -13.19
C LYS A 45 6.93 -9.22 -11.96
N TYR A 46 6.37 -10.37 -11.60
CA TYR A 46 5.61 -10.51 -10.37
C TYR A 46 6.51 -10.23 -9.15
N PRO A 47 6.12 -9.31 -8.26
CA PRO A 47 6.97 -8.86 -7.16
C PRO A 47 7.01 -9.84 -5.99
N THR A 48 8.03 -9.66 -5.15
CA THR A 48 8.25 -10.41 -3.90
C THR A 48 8.21 -9.50 -2.67
N MET A 49 8.27 -10.09 -1.47
CA MET A 49 8.45 -9.30 -0.24
C MET A 49 9.81 -8.57 -0.18
N ASN A 50 10.85 -9.08 -0.86
CA ASN A 50 12.12 -8.37 -0.95
C ASN A 50 11.99 -7.12 -1.84
N ASP A 51 11.30 -7.25 -2.98
CA ASP A 51 10.97 -6.09 -3.83
C ASP A 51 10.20 -5.02 -3.04
N PHE A 52 9.28 -5.44 -2.17
CA PHE A 52 8.56 -4.54 -1.29
C PHE A 52 9.49 -3.78 -0.34
N LEU A 53 10.40 -4.47 0.36
CA LEU A 53 11.32 -3.84 1.30
C LEU A 53 12.32 -2.88 0.63
N GLU A 54 12.78 -3.23 -0.58
CA GLU A 54 13.69 -2.41 -1.39
C GLU A 54 12.98 -1.27 -2.13
N SER A 55 11.64 -1.33 -2.20
CA SER A 55 10.85 -0.28 -2.83
C SER A 55 10.89 1.02 -2.05
N LYS A 56 10.46 2.09 -2.72
CA LYS A 56 10.42 3.44 -2.16
C LYS A 56 8.99 3.88 -1.95
N ILE A 57 8.74 4.71 -0.95
CA ILE A 57 7.42 5.29 -0.68
C ILE A 57 7.54 6.79 -0.44
N ALA A 58 6.56 7.57 -0.91
CA ALA A 58 6.52 8.99 -0.59
C ALA A 58 6.05 9.16 0.86
N CYS A 59 6.98 9.55 1.72
CA CYS A 59 6.77 9.61 3.15
C CYS A 59 7.54 10.79 3.74
N GLY A 60 6.84 11.61 4.52
CA GLY A 60 7.43 12.67 5.33
C GLY A 60 7.78 12.21 6.75
N LYS A 61 8.36 13.12 7.53
CA LYS A 61 8.40 13.03 8.99
C LYS A 61 7.43 14.06 9.58
N HIS A 62 6.69 13.66 10.60
CA HIS A 62 5.87 14.53 11.43
C HIS A 62 6.18 14.21 12.90
N ASN A 63 7.02 15.02 13.52
CA ASN A 63 7.65 14.70 14.81
C ASN A 63 8.44 13.38 14.76
N GLN A 64 8.09 12.42 15.63
CA GLN A 64 8.72 11.10 15.69
C GLN A 64 8.09 10.10 14.70
N ASP A 65 6.92 10.42 14.14
CA ASP A 65 6.17 9.50 13.28
C ASP A 65 6.45 9.73 11.80
N PHE A 66 6.27 8.67 11.03
CA PHE A 66 6.22 8.73 9.57
C PHE A 66 4.89 9.33 9.11
N ALA A 67 4.88 10.09 8.02
CA ALA A 67 3.66 10.64 7.43
C ALA A 67 3.52 10.14 5.99
N LEU A 68 2.61 9.17 5.77
CA LEU A 68 2.35 8.58 4.46
C LEU A 68 1.63 9.58 3.56
N ARG A 69 2.17 9.78 2.35
CA ARG A 69 1.64 10.74 1.38
C ARG A 69 1.03 10.11 0.13
N THR A 70 1.04 8.79 0.02
CA THR A 70 0.52 8.00 -1.10
C THR A 70 -0.64 7.10 -0.69
N ASP A 71 -1.30 7.45 0.41
CA ASP A 71 -2.45 6.69 0.90
C ASP A 71 -3.70 7.10 0.11
N CYS A 72 -4.38 6.10 -0.43
CA CYS A 72 -5.70 6.24 -1.04
C CYS A 72 -6.67 5.30 -0.31
N TRP A 73 -7.98 5.51 -0.45
CA TRP A 73 -8.95 4.63 0.20
C TRP A 73 -9.97 4.09 -0.78
N PHE A 74 -10.28 2.80 -0.62
CA PHE A 74 -11.34 2.11 -1.36
C PHE A 74 -12.48 1.75 -0.40
N ASN A 75 -13.72 1.94 -0.85
CA ASN A 75 -14.84 1.25 -0.22
C ASN A 75 -14.82 -0.24 -0.59
N HIS A 76 -15.58 -1.04 0.16
CA HIS A 76 -15.65 -2.48 -0.05
C HIS A 76 -16.09 -2.92 -1.45
N LYS A 77 -17.00 -2.18 -2.09
CA LYS A 77 -17.53 -2.53 -3.41
C LYS A 77 -16.47 -2.30 -4.49
N ASP A 78 -15.84 -1.13 -4.48
CA ASP A 78 -14.84 -0.74 -5.48
C ASP A 78 -13.59 -1.62 -5.36
N LEU A 79 -13.14 -1.91 -4.14
CA LEU A 79 -12.05 -2.87 -3.93
C LEU A 79 -12.43 -4.27 -4.44
N GLY A 80 -13.68 -4.70 -4.22
CA GLY A 80 -14.20 -5.97 -4.71
C GLY A 80 -14.16 -6.10 -6.22
N ALA A 81 -14.35 -4.99 -6.96
CA ALA A 81 -14.31 -4.98 -8.42
C ALA A 81 -12.90 -5.22 -8.98
N ILE A 82 -11.85 -4.81 -8.26
CA ILE A 82 -10.45 -5.00 -8.67
C ILE A 82 -9.75 -6.18 -7.98
N LEU A 83 -10.44 -6.88 -7.07
CA LEU A 83 -9.89 -8.00 -6.31
C LEU A 83 -9.22 -9.09 -7.17
N PRO A 84 -9.72 -9.45 -8.37
CA PRO A 84 -9.04 -10.42 -9.25
C PRO A 84 -7.61 -10.01 -9.66
N SER A 85 -7.29 -8.72 -9.61
CA SER A 85 -5.96 -8.17 -9.92
C SER A 85 -5.05 -8.03 -8.70
N ILE A 86 -5.54 -8.36 -7.49
CA ILE A 86 -4.80 -8.18 -6.25
C ILE A 86 -4.43 -9.54 -5.66
N ARG A 87 -3.16 -9.71 -5.29
CA ARG A 87 -2.69 -10.88 -4.54
C ARG A 87 -1.89 -10.44 -3.32
N LYS A 88 -2.15 -11.08 -2.17
CA LYS A 88 -1.33 -10.90 -0.97
C LYS A 88 0.05 -11.51 -1.20
N LEU A 89 1.12 -10.75 -0.92
CA LEU A 89 2.51 -11.20 -0.94
C LEU A 89 2.99 -11.68 0.43
N GLY A 90 2.43 -11.09 1.49
CA GLY A 90 2.77 -11.36 2.88
C GLY A 90 2.19 -10.26 3.76
N SER A 91 2.66 -10.15 4.99
CA SER A 91 2.28 -9.07 5.90
C SER A 91 3.51 -8.48 6.59
N ALA A 92 3.41 -7.23 7.02
CA ALA A 92 4.46 -6.55 7.77
C ALA A 92 3.88 -5.75 8.93
N ARG A 93 4.66 -5.66 10.01
CA ARG A 93 4.43 -4.68 11.07
C ARG A 93 5.24 -3.44 10.76
N PHE A 94 4.60 -2.29 10.92
CA PHE A 94 5.18 -1.00 10.62
C PHE A 94 5.38 -0.20 11.89
N ARG A 95 6.41 0.64 11.88
CA ARG A 95 6.61 1.71 12.87
C ARG A 95 5.40 2.66 12.86
N PRO A 96 5.16 3.43 13.94
CA PRO A 96 4.08 4.40 13.98
C PRO A 96 4.10 5.38 12.78
N TYR A 97 2.94 5.57 12.17
CA TYR A 97 2.74 6.50 11.07
C TYR A 97 1.37 7.18 11.10
N LEU A 98 1.28 8.33 10.43
CA LEU A 98 0.07 9.09 10.18
C LEU A 98 -0.32 9.01 8.69
N LEU A 99 -1.62 9.00 8.41
CA LEU A 99 -2.19 9.07 7.06
C LEU A 99 -2.48 10.53 6.73
N TRP A 100 -1.91 11.07 5.65
CA TRP A 100 -2.01 12.51 5.33
C TRP A 100 -2.71 12.82 4.01
N VAL A 101 -2.60 11.94 3.02
CA VAL A 101 -3.38 12.02 1.79
C VAL A 101 -4.43 10.93 1.90
N LEU A 102 -5.70 11.28 1.70
CA LEU A 102 -6.83 10.36 1.73
C LEU A 102 -7.69 10.64 0.50
N ALA A 103 -7.18 10.28 -0.67
CA ALA A 103 -7.94 10.38 -1.90
C ALA A 103 -8.84 9.15 -2.04
N PRO A 104 -10.13 9.31 -2.40
CA PRO A 104 -10.95 8.18 -2.81
C PRO A 104 -10.34 7.55 -4.06
N ALA A 105 -10.32 6.22 -4.09
CA ALA A 105 -9.90 5.43 -5.24
C ALA A 105 -10.98 4.41 -5.60
N HIS A 106 -11.12 4.14 -6.90
CA HIS A 106 -12.23 3.38 -7.45
C HIS A 106 -11.77 2.23 -8.34
N ASN A 107 -10.57 2.32 -8.91
CA ASN A 107 -10.07 1.33 -9.86
C ASN A 107 -8.52 1.28 -9.90
N LEU A 108 -7.98 0.43 -10.78
CA LEU A 108 -6.53 0.22 -10.92
C LEU A 108 -5.76 1.47 -11.42
N ASP A 109 -6.39 2.35 -12.21
CA ASP A 109 -5.76 3.58 -12.71
C ASP A 109 -5.47 4.56 -11.57
N ASP A 110 -6.29 4.57 -10.52
CA ASP A 110 -6.04 5.39 -9.33
C ASP A 110 -4.80 4.90 -8.57
N ILE A 111 -4.63 3.57 -8.43
CA ILE A 111 -3.43 2.96 -7.86
C ILE A 111 -2.21 3.28 -8.72
N TYR A 112 -2.31 3.09 -10.03
CA TYR A 112 -1.22 3.37 -10.96
C TYR A 112 -0.74 4.83 -10.86
N LYS A 113 -1.67 5.79 -10.86
CA LYS A 113 -1.35 7.22 -10.72
C LYS A 113 -0.57 7.52 -9.45
N GLU A 114 -0.95 6.94 -8.32
CA GLU A 114 -0.23 7.10 -7.05
C GLU A 114 1.20 6.53 -7.12
N ILE A 115 1.37 5.34 -7.71
CA ILE A 115 2.68 4.69 -7.89
C ILE A 115 3.63 5.59 -8.70
N VAL A 116 3.14 6.15 -9.81
CA VAL A 116 3.97 6.93 -10.76
C VAL A 116 4.02 8.43 -10.47
N GLN A 117 3.24 8.94 -9.50
CA GLN A 117 3.11 10.37 -9.24
C GLN A 117 4.48 11.05 -9.07
N ASP A 118 4.68 12.22 -9.67
CA ASP A 118 5.96 12.94 -9.60
C ASP A 118 6.32 13.33 -8.15
N LYS A 119 7.56 13.07 -7.75
CA LYS A 119 8.09 13.35 -6.40
C LYS A 119 7.90 14.82 -5.96
N LYS A 120 7.79 15.76 -6.90
CA LYS A 120 7.54 17.18 -6.60
C LYS A 120 6.26 17.40 -5.81
N TYR A 121 5.23 16.57 -6.02
CA TYR A 121 3.93 16.69 -5.33
C TYR A 121 4.00 16.30 -3.85
N PHE A 122 5.07 15.63 -3.42
CA PHE A 122 5.28 15.23 -2.03
C PHE A 122 6.42 16.01 -1.36
N GLY A 123 6.89 17.10 -1.98
CA GLY A 123 8.05 17.87 -1.51
C GLY A 123 9.36 17.08 -1.56
N GLY A 124 9.46 16.09 -2.45
CA GLY A 124 10.65 15.25 -2.63
C GLY A 124 10.93 14.25 -1.51
N LYS A 125 10.05 14.14 -0.50
CA LYS A 125 10.26 13.27 0.66
C LYS A 125 9.94 11.81 0.29
N ILE A 126 10.98 11.05 -0.01
CA ILE A 126 10.93 9.63 -0.36
C ILE A 126 11.78 8.86 0.64
N LYS A 127 11.27 7.70 1.06
CA LYS A 127 11.91 6.77 1.99
C LYS A 127 11.95 5.37 1.41
N GLU A 128 12.95 4.59 1.80
CA GLU A 128 12.90 3.14 1.57
C GLU A 128 11.83 2.55 2.49
N VAL A 129 11.08 1.58 1.99
CA VAL A 129 10.03 0.92 2.77
C VAL A 129 10.60 0.21 3.99
N SER A 130 11.81 -0.36 3.88
CA SER A 130 12.58 -0.94 4.98
C SER A 130 12.73 0.00 6.20
N GLU A 131 12.78 1.33 6.01
CA GLU A 131 12.84 2.30 7.12
C GLU A 131 11.53 2.36 7.92
N LEU A 132 10.39 2.05 7.27
CA LEU A 132 9.05 2.07 7.89
C LEU A 132 8.68 0.72 8.51
N VAL A 133 9.25 -0.37 8.00
CA VAL A 133 8.97 -1.73 8.48
C VAL A 133 9.73 -1.97 9.79
N GLU A 134 9.01 -2.51 10.79
CA GLU A 134 9.59 -3.01 12.03
C GLU A 134 9.95 -4.49 11.91
N THR A 135 9.04 -5.29 11.34
CA THR A 135 9.28 -6.72 11.09
C THR A 135 8.37 -7.24 9.98
N VAL A 136 8.84 -8.20 9.21
CA VAL A 136 8.02 -8.97 8.26
C VAL A 136 7.38 -10.13 9.02
N ILE A 137 6.09 -10.36 8.77
CA ILE A 137 5.35 -11.48 9.35
C ILE A 137 5.36 -12.60 8.32
N GLU A 138 6.07 -13.67 8.63
CA GLU A 138 6.03 -14.89 7.84
C GLU A 138 4.66 -15.55 8.06
N ASP A 139 3.89 -15.73 6.99
CA ASP A 139 2.67 -16.54 7.05
C ASP A 139 3.13 -17.98 7.38
N THR A 140 2.96 -18.39 8.64
CA THR A 140 3.26 -19.76 9.05
C THR A 140 2.17 -20.63 8.41
N GLU A 141 2.46 -21.23 7.27
CA GLU A 141 1.65 -22.33 6.75
C GLU A 141 1.80 -23.49 7.74
N GLU A 142 0.87 -23.62 8.70
CA GLU A 142 0.62 -24.92 9.30
C GLU A 142 0.07 -25.83 8.19
N MET A 143 0.94 -26.73 7.73
CA MET A 143 0.63 -27.85 6.82
C MET A 143 -0.32 -28.86 7.47
#